data_AF-A0A328ANE2-F1
#
_entry.id   AF-A0A328ANE2-F1
#
_cell.length_a   1.000
_cell.length_b   1.000
_cell.length_c   1.000
_cell.angle_alpha   90.00
_cell.angle_beta   90.00
_cell.angle_gamma   90.00
#
_symmetry.space_group_name_H-M   'P 1'
#
loop_
_entity.id
_entity.type
_entity.pdbx_description
1 polymer ?
#
loop_
_entity_poly.entity_id
_entity_poly.type
_entity_poly.pdbx_seq_one_letter_code
_entity_poly.pdbx_strand_id
1 'polypeptide(L)' 'MYQLKVFHEGSTTPTATLAITRASEVLTRIPEVLAQHADCARIDVIYDGQKLFAVDCEGNHLS' A
#
# COMPACT_ATOMS: atom_id res chain seq x y z
N MET A 1 3.50 14.74 3.07
CA MET A 1 2.78 14.11 1.93
C MET A 1 2.71 12.61 2.19
N TYR A 2 1.58 11.97 1.85
CA TYR A 2 1.42 10.52 2.00
C TYR A 2 1.98 9.80 0.77
N GLN A 3 2.47 8.58 0.99
CA GLN A 3 2.89 7.67 -0.06
C GLN A 3 2.28 6.29 0.19
N LEU A 4 1.69 5.69 -0.84
CA LEU A 4 1.38 4.25 -0.85
C LEU A 4 2.44 3.56 -1.69
N LYS A 5 3.16 2.64 -1.10
CA LYS A 5 4.22 1.86 -1.77
C LYS A 5 3.78 0.42 -1.89
N VAL A 6 3.66 -0.07 -3.13
CA VAL A 6 3.18 -1.42 -3.43
C VAL A 6 4.36 -2.37 -3.61
N PHE A 7 4.33 -3.48 -2.88
CA PHE A 7 5.33 -4.55 -2.94
C PHE A 7 4.68 -5.83 -3.41
N HIS A 8 5.39 -6.57 -4.26
CA HIS A 8 5.04 -7.92 -4.68
C HIS A 8 5.96 -8.92 -3.98
N GLU A 9 5.60 -10.20 -4.01
CA GLU A 9 6.32 -11.26 -3.32
C GLU A 9 7.82 -11.26 -3.67
N GLY A 10 8.66 -11.41 -2.63
CA GLY A 10 10.12 -11.41 -2.77
C GLY A 10 10.77 -10.05 -3.09
N SER A 11 9.99 -9.00 -3.38
CA SER A 11 10.56 -7.68 -3.68
C SER A 11 10.91 -6.90 -2.42
N THR A 12 12.14 -6.40 -2.37
CA THR A 12 12.60 -5.45 -1.34
C THR A 12 12.38 -3.99 -1.73
N THR A 13 11.98 -3.73 -2.98
CA THR A 13 11.74 -2.39 -3.52
C THR A 13 10.28 -2.23 -3.95
N PRO A 14 9.70 -1.02 -3.81
CA PRO A 14 8.34 -0.78 -4.23
C PRO A 14 8.25 -0.81 -5.75
N THR A 15 7.36 -1.66 -6.25
CA THR A 15 7.02 -1.76 -7.67
C THR A 15 6.16 -0.60 -8.16
N ALA A 16 5.37 0.00 -7.26
CA ALA A 16 4.60 1.21 -7.52
C ALA A 16 4.65 2.15 -6.30
N THR A 17 4.60 3.45 -6.55
CA THR A 17 4.48 4.48 -5.51
C THR A 17 3.44 5.50 -5.93
N LEU A 18 2.42 5.70 -5.10
CA LEU A 18 1.40 6.73 -5.29
C LEU A 18 1.61 7.84 -4.27
N ALA A 19 1.65 9.08 -4.72
CA ALA A 19 1.72 10.25 -3.87
C ALA A 19 0.30 10.78 -3.60
N ILE A 20 -0.05 10.97 -2.33
CA ILE A 20 -1.37 11.44 -1.91
C ILE A 20 -1.23 12.62 -0.96
N THR A 21 -2.05 13.65 -1.13
CA THR A 21 -1.96 14.87 -0.31
C THR A 21 -2.76 14.75 0.98
N ARG A 22 -3.92 14.06 0.96
CA ARG A 22 -4.88 14.03 2.08
C ARG A 22 -4.96 12.65 2.73
N ALA A 23 -5.03 12.61 4.05
CA ALA A 23 -5.15 11.37 4.81
C ALA A 23 -6.43 10.59 4.46
N SER A 24 -7.56 11.29 4.27
CA SER A 24 -8.83 10.67 3.91
C SER A 24 -8.77 9.97 2.55
N GLU A 25 -7.99 10.50 1.61
CA GLU A 25 -7.81 9.90 0.30
C GLU A 25 -6.95 8.63 0.36
N VAL A 26 -6.03 8.50 1.32
CA VAL A 26 -5.25 7.26 1.51
C VAL A 26 -6.18 6.06 1.70
N LEU A 27 -7.17 6.19 2.59
CA LEU A 27 -8.09 5.09 2.90
C LEU A 27 -9.00 4.73 1.72
N THR A 28 -9.36 5.70 0.87
CA THR A 28 -10.17 5.43 -0.33
C THR A 28 -9.33 4.89 -1.48
N ARG A 29 -8.04 5.21 -1.55
CA ARG A 29 -7.14 4.71 -2.60
C ARG A 29 -6.64 3.29 -2.35
N ILE A 30 -6.53 2.84 -1.11
CA ILE A 30 -6.08 1.48 -0.81
C ILE A 30 -6.90 0.41 -1.57
N PRO A 31 -8.25 0.41 -1.54
CA PRO A 31 -9.05 -0.53 -2.33
C PRO A 31 -8.80 -0.46 -3.84
N GLU A 32 -8.60 0.74 -4.40
CA GLU A 32 -8.29 0.93 -5.82
C GLU A 32 -6.92 0.33 -6.18
N VAL A 33 -5.92 0.54 -5.31
CA VAL A 33 -4.58 -0.03 -5.47
C VAL A 33 -4.62 -1.56 -5.38
N LEU A 34 -5.36 -2.12 -4.43
CA LEU A 34 -5.57 -3.57 -4.32
C LEU A 34 -6.23 -4.14 -5.59
N ALA A 35 -7.22 -3.45 -6.16
CA ALA A 35 -7.87 -3.89 -7.39
C ALA A 35 -6.95 -3.81 -8.63
N GLN A 36 -6.02 -2.86 -8.65
CA GLN A 36 -5.05 -2.68 -9.74
C GLN A 36 -3.83 -3.61 -9.63
N HIS A 37 -3.51 -4.07 -8.42
CA HIS A 37 -2.37 -4.92 -8.10
C HIS A 37 -2.86 -6.17 -7.35
N ALA A 38 -3.61 -7.02 -8.04
CA ALA A 38 -4.24 -8.20 -7.44
C ALA A 38 -3.24 -9.22 -6.87
N ASP A 39 -1.99 -9.17 -7.32
CA ASP A 39 -0.85 -9.98 -6.88
C ASP A 39 0.09 -9.23 -5.92
N CYS A 40 -0.31 -8.06 -5.40
CA CYS A 40 0.48 -7.42 -4.36
C CYS A 40 0.56 -8.32 -3.13
N ALA A 41 1.69 -8.23 -2.43
CA ALA A 41 1.88 -8.86 -1.12
C ALA A 41 1.61 -7.84 0.00
N ARG A 42 2.01 -6.58 -0.21
CA ARG A 42 1.87 -5.53 0.81
C ARG A 42 1.80 -4.14 0.22
N ILE A 43 1.01 -3.27 0.86
CA ILE A 43 1.05 -1.82 0.65
C ILE A 43 1.57 -1.14 1.92
N ASP A 44 2.69 -0.44 1.84
CA ASP A 44 3.17 0.41 2.92
C ASP A 44 2.58 1.82 2.79
N VAL A 45 1.97 2.31 3.88
CA VAL A 45 1.50 3.69 3.99
C VAL A 45 2.52 4.51 4.76
N ILE A 46 3.05 5.54 4.11
CA ILE A 46 4.12 6.38 4.64
C ILE A 46 3.65 7.83 4.66
N TYR A 47 4.00 8.57 5.70
CA TYR A 47 3.85 10.02 5.75
C TYR A 47 5.19 10.65 6.12
N ASP A 48 5.66 11.58 5.27
CA ASP A 48 6.89 12.33 5.50
C ASP A 48 8.13 11.44 5.77
N GLY A 49 8.24 10.35 4.99
CA GLY A 49 9.33 9.36 5.12
C GLY A 49 9.14 8.33 6.24
N GLN A 50 8.18 8.53 7.14
CA GLN A 50 7.88 7.58 8.22
C GLN A 50 6.77 6.61 7.83
N LYS A 51 7.00 5.30 8.01
CA LYS A 51 5.96 4.28 7.85
C LYS A 51 4.93 4.41 8.97
N LEU A 52 3.67 4.60 8.60
CA LEU A 52 2.54 4.66 9.52
C LEU A 52 1.99 3.27 9.80
N PHE A 53 1.64 2.54 8.73
CA PHE A 53 1.12 1.18 8.80
C PHE A 53 1.36 0.45 7.47
N ALA A 54 1.03 -0.84 7.44
CA ALA A 54 1.00 -1.64 6.23
C ALA A 54 -0.33 -2.36 6.10
N VAL A 55 -0.73 -2.60 4.85
CA VAL A 55 -1.86 -3.45 4.50
C VAL A 55 -1.30 -4.71 3.87
N ASP A 56 -1.67 -5.86 4.41
CA ASP A 56 -1.43 -7.16 3.78
C ASP A 56 -2.45 -7.34 2.65
N CYS A 57 -1.95 -7.59 1.45
CA CYS A 57 -2.76 -7.68 0.24
C CYS A 57 -3.41 -9.05 0.06
N GLU A 58 -2.82 -10.12 0.61
CA GLU A 58 -3.37 -11.47 0.53
C GLU A 58 -4.68 -11.59 1.34
N GLY A 59 -4.99 -10.56 2.12
CA GLY A 59 -6.14 -10.51 2.98
C GLY A 59 -5.94 -11.39 4.20
N ASN A 60 -6.75 -11.16 5.21
CA ASN A 60 -6.78 -11.94 6.43
C ASN A 60 -7.07 -13.41 6.08
N HIS A 61 -6.04 -14.21 5.81
CA HIS A 61 -6.13 -15.67 5.86
C HIS A 61 -6.55 -15.96 7.30
N LEU A 62 -7.86 -16.07 7.53
CA LEU A 62 -8.41 -16.70 8.71
C LEU A 62 -8.08 -18.19 8.59
N SER A 63 -6.80 -18.53 8.72
CA SER A 63 -6.31 -19.89 8.91
C SER A 63 -6.43 -20.26 10.38
#